data_AF-A0A7S2PNP8-F1
#
_entry.id   AF-A0A7S2PNP8-F1
#
_cell.length_a   1.000
_cell.length_b   1.000
_cell.length_c   1.000
_cell.angle_alpha   90.00
_cell.angle_beta   90.00
_cell.angle_gamma   90.00
#
_symmetry.space_group_name_H-M   'P 1'
#
loop_
_entity.id
_entity.type
_entity.pdbx_description
1 polymer ?
#
loop_
_entity_poly.entity_id
_entity_poly.type
_entity_poly.pdbx_seq_one_letter_code
_entity_poly.pdbx_strand_id
1 'polypeptide(L)'
;LRYETNCEESDSVSDHALAGGVSLLLLCVLVRSLIRKYEIKWMPEVGAVTLIGVIFGLLAKNFGGYNFEFFDEAIFMRVLLPPIIFNAALIVDKHTFKKYAGPIFLLAFPGTFLCSFICGYLLYGLAYAFGDRCIDLPIIEALTWGALISSIDP
;
A
#
# COMPACT_ATOMS: atom_id res chain seq x y z
N LEU A 1 45.50 16.41 -7.48
CA LEU A 1 45.10 16.69 -6.09
C LEU A 1 44.08 17.83 -6.09
N ARG A 2 42.80 17.53 -6.32
CA ARG A 2 41.69 18.47 -6.15
C ARG A 2 40.38 17.69 -6.06
N TYR A 3 40.12 17.14 -4.87
CA TYR A 3 38.92 16.35 -4.56
C TYR A 3 38.38 16.67 -3.17
N GLU A 4 38.47 17.91 -2.72
CA GLU A 4 37.78 18.34 -1.50
C GLU A 4 37.23 19.75 -1.73
N THR A 5 35.91 19.86 -1.89
CA THR A 5 35.05 21.03 -1.55
C THR A 5 33.60 20.83 -2.04
N ASN A 6 32.96 19.67 -1.81
CA ASN A 6 31.52 19.50 -2.13
C ASN A 6 30.76 18.54 -1.18
N CYS A 7 31.27 18.25 0.03
CA CYS A 7 30.67 17.25 0.93
C CYS A 7 29.92 17.82 2.15
N GLU A 8 29.70 19.13 2.29
CA GLU A 8 29.06 19.68 3.51
C GLU A 8 27.63 20.21 3.33
N GLU A 9 27.04 20.15 2.13
CA GLU A 9 25.67 20.68 1.90
C GLU A 9 24.60 19.59 1.68
N SER A 10 25.01 18.31 1.64
CA SER A 10 24.12 17.15 1.49
C SER A 10 23.67 16.51 2.82
N ASP A 11 24.31 16.81 3.95
CA ASP A 11 24.07 16.11 5.21
C ASP A 11 22.88 16.69 6.01
N SER A 12 22.70 18.02 6.01
CA SER A 12 21.62 18.66 6.78
C SER A 12 20.22 18.32 6.24
N VAL A 13 20.07 18.23 4.91
CA VAL A 13 18.79 17.87 4.27
C VAL A 13 18.46 16.39 4.48
N SER A 14 19.48 15.52 4.52
CA SER A 14 19.31 14.08 4.77
C SER A 14 18.91 13.79 6.22
N ASP A 15 19.50 14.51 7.18
CA ASP A 15 19.16 14.39 8.60
C ASP A 15 17.72 14.82 8.90
N HIS A 16 17.25 15.91 8.31
CA HIS A 16 15.87 16.37 8.48
C HIS A 16 14.84 15.44 7.82
N ALA A 17 15.18 14.84 6.67
CA ALA A 17 14.33 13.89 5.99
C ALA A 17 14.26 12.54 6.74
N LEU A 18 15.39 12.06 7.28
CA LEU A 18 15.46 10.90 8.17
C LEU A 18 14.68 11.15 9.46
N ALA A 19 14.86 12.32 10.09
CA ALA A 19 14.09 12.72 11.26
C ALA A 19 12.59 12.80 10.96
N GLY A 20 12.21 13.30 9.79
CA GLY A 20 10.84 13.27 9.27
C GLY A 20 10.27 11.86 9.20
N GLY A 21 10.97 10.93 8.56
CA GLY A 21 10.58 9.51 8.49
C GLY A 21 10.47 8.83 9.85
N VAL A 22 11.44 9.04 10.75
CA VAL A 22 11.40 8.50 12.12
C VAL A 22 10.23 9.09 12.91
N SER A 23 9.97 10.40 12.78
CA SER A 23 8.83 11.05 13.44
C SER A 23 7.49 10.52 12.94
N LEU A 24 7.38 10.24 11.64
CA LEU A 24 6.19 9.62 11.04
C LEU A 24 5.99 8.19 11.56
N LEU A 25 7.05 7.39 11.63
CA LEU A 25 6.97 6.03 12.20
C LEU A 25 6.54 6.05 13.67
N LEU A 26 7.08 6.96 14.48
CA LEU A 26 6.68 7.16 15.87
C LEU A 26 5.21 7.57 15.96
N LEU A 27 4.75 8.50 15.13
CA LEU A 27 3.35 8.93 15.07
C LEU A 27 2.43 7.75 14.71
N CYS A 28 2.80 6.95 13.71
CA CYS A 28 2.06 5.75 13.32
C CYS A 28 1.96 4.76 14.49
N VAL A 29 3.05 4.54 15.23
CA VAL A 29 3.05 3.66 16.42
C VAL A 29 2.19 4.23 17.55
N LEU A 30 2.22 5.55 17.78
CA LEU A 30 1.39 6.20 18.79
C LEU A 30 -0.09 6.10 18.46
N VAL A 31 -0.47 6.33 17.21
CA VAL A 31 -1.88 6.16 16.79
C VAL A 31 -2.31 4.71 16.92
N ARG A 32 -1.45 3.77 16.53
CA ARG A 32 -1.69 2.33 16.74
C ARG A 32 -1.89 1.98 18.22
N SER A 33 -1.20 2.69 19.12
CA SER A 33 -1.36 2.54 20.58
C SER A 33 -2.68 3.16 21.07
N LEU A 34 -3.04 4.34 20.57
CA LEU A 34 -4.27 5.05 20.94
C LEU A 34 -5.53 4.34 20.45
N ILE A 35 -5.56 3.83 19.21
CA ILE A 35 -6.71 3.10 18.66
C ILE A 35 -7.02 1.86 19.50
N ARG A 36 -5.99 1.12 19.93
CA ARG A 36 -6.16 -0.01 20.84
C ARG A 36 -6.65 0.40 22.23
N LYS A 37 -6.19 1.54 22.74
CA LYS A 37 -6.60 2.04 24.06
C LYS A 37 -8.04 2.58 24.08
N TYR A 38 -8.50 3.14 22.96
CA TYR A 38 -9.86 3.72 22.85
C TYR A 38 -10.92 2.73 22.34
N GLU A 39 -10.58 1.46 22.09
CA GLU A 39 -11.50 0.41 21.62
C GLU A 39 -12.40 0.83 20.44
N ILE A 40 -11.89 1.66 19.53
CA ILE A 40 -12.65 2.15 18.38
C ILE A 40 -12.73 1.02 17.34
N LYS A 41 -13.74 0.16 17.45
CA LYS A 41 -14.02 -0.94 16.50
C LYS A 41 -14.49 -0.48 15.12
N TRP A 42 -14.77 0.82 14.95
CA TRP A 42 -15.35 1.36 13.71
C TRP A 42 -14.33 1.59 12.59
N MET A 43 -13.02 1.66 12.90
CA MET A 43 -11.99 1.93 11.90
C MET A 43 -10.97 0.77 11.76
N PRO A 44 -10.69 0.28 10.54
CA PRO A 44 -9.58 -0.63 10.30
C PRO A 44 -8.24 0.03 10.68
N GLU A 45 -7.41 -0.69 11.43
CA GLU A 45 -6.09 -0.23 11.88
C GLU A 45 -5.22 0.23 10.71
N VAL A 46 -5.24 -0.51 9.60
CA VAL A 46 -4.48 -0.20 8.38
C VAL A 46 -5.00 1.08 7.71
N GLY A 47 -6.32 1.26 7.67
CA GLY A 47 -6.95 2.46 7.09
C GLY A 47 -6.55 3.74 7.83
N ALA A 48 -6.51 3.69 9.18
CA ALA A 48 -6.10 4.83 9.98
C ALA A 48 -4.64 5.24 9.73
N VAL A 49 -3.73 4.26 9.67
CA VAL A 49 -2.30 4.50 9.42
C VAL A 49 -2.07 5.07 8.01
N THR A 50 -2.75 4.53 6.99
CA THR A 50 -2.67 5.05 5.62
C THR A 50 -3.15 6.49 5.53
N LEU A 51 -4.26 6.83 6.20
CA LEU A 51 -4.81 8.19 6.22
C LEU A 51 -3.81 9.18 6.83
N ILE A 52 -3.16 8.81 7.94
CA ILE A 52 -2.11 9.62 8.57
C ILE A 52 -0.92 9.83 7.66
N GLY A 53 -0.46 8.78 6.98
CA GLY A 53 0.61 8.87 5.98
C GLY A 53 0.26 9.85 4.85
N VAL A 54 -0.97 9.80 4.35
CA VAL A 54 -1.46 10.73 3.31
C VAL A 54 -1.49 12.17 3.82
N ILE A 55 -2.01 12.42 5.03
CA ILE A 55 -2.02 13.76 5.64
C ILE A 55 -0.59 14.29 5.82
N PHE A 56 0.30 13.46 6.36
CA PHE A 56 1.69 13.84 6.58
C PHE A 56 2.39 14.14 5.25
N GLY A 57 2.23 13.31 4.23
CA GLY A 57 2.79 13.53 2.90
C GLY A 57 2.26 14.80 2.23
N LEU A 58 0.96 15.09 2.39
CA LEU A 58 0.34 16.30 1.84
C LEU A 58 0.82 17.57 2.56
N LEU A 59 0.97 17.52 3.88
CA LEU A 59 1.57 18.60 4.67
C LEU A 59 3.03 18.82 4.27
N ALA A 60 3.83 17.75 4.21
CA ALA A 60 5.25 17.82 3.82
C ALA A 60 5.43 18.46 2.43
N LYS A 61 4.57 18.13 1.46
CA LYS A 61 4.56 18.78 0.14
C LYS A 61 4.31 20.28 0.23
N ASN A 62 3.47 20.73 1.15
CA ASN A 62 3.11 22.14 1.30
C ASN A 62 4.19 22.98 1.99
N PHE A 63 5.05 22.36 2.82
CA PHE A 63 6.10 23.07 3.59
C PHE A 63 7.45 23.19 2.85
N GLY A 64 7.52 22.80 1.58
CA GLY A 64 8.73 22.81 0.75
C GLY A 64 8.98 21.40 0.22
N GLY A 65 9.02 21.25 -1.11
CA GLY A 65 9.01 19.95 -1.80
C GLY A 65 10.21 19.08 -1.50
N TYR A 66 10.18 18.38 -0.37
CA TYR A 66 11.11 17.31 -0.05
C TYR A 66 10.80 16.10 -0.94
N ASN A 67 11.79 15.67 -1.72
CA ASN A 67 11.73 14.39 -2.42
C ASN A 67 12.08 13.30 -1.40
N PHE A 68 11.06 12.74 -0.76
CA PHE A 68 11.19 11.58 0.13
C PHE A 68 11.42 10.31 -0.71
N GLU A 69 12.58 10.14 -1.33
CA GLU A 69 12.97 8.90 -2.04
C GLU A 69 13.48 7.83 -1.06
N PHE A 70 12.68 7.51 -0.04
CA PHE A 70 13.03 6.49 0.96
C PHE A 70 12.66 5.06 0.53
N PHE A 71 11.78 4.94 -0.47
CA PHE A 71 11.19 3.66 -0.83
C PHE A 71 11.45 3.34 -2.30
N ASP A 72 12.35 2.40 -2.54
CA ASP A 72 12.51 1.76 -3.84
C ASP A 72 11.62 0.50 -3.89
N GLU A 73 10.59 0.54 -4.72
CA GLU A 73 9.67 -0.57 -4.94
C GLU A 73 10.41 -1.84 -5.40
N ALA A 74 11.48 -1.72 -6.19
CA ALA A 74 12.21 -2.87 -6.68
C ALA A 74 12.94 -3.62 -5.55
N ILE A 75 13.49 -2.88 -4.58
CA ILE A 75 14.11 -3.46 -3.38
C ILE A 75 13.03 -4.08 -2.49
N PHE A 76 11.87 -3.42 -2.34
CA PHE A 76 10.75 -3.97 -1.59
C PHE A 76 10.27 -5.31 -2.15
N MET A 77 9.97 -5.35 -3.45
CA MET A 77 9.46 -6.56 -4.10
C MET A 77 10.48 -7.70 -4.11
N ARG A 78 11.78 -7.39 -4.22
CA ARG A 78 12.84 -8.41 -4.30
C ARG A 78 13.30 -8.92 -2.95
N VAL A 79 13.34 -8.06 -1.93
CA VAL A 79 13.97 -8.36 -0.63
C VAL A 79 12.95 -8.48 0.51
N LEU A 80 11.94 -7.60 0.56
CA LEU A 80 10.98 -7.55 1.67
C LEU A 80 9.80 -8.50 1.45
N LEU A 81 9.29 -8.57 0.21
CA LEU A 81 8.13 -9.40 -0.11
C LEU A 81 8.37 -10.91 0.16
N PRO A 82 9.52 -11.53 -0.22
CA PRO A 82 9.70 -12.97 0.00
C PRO A 82 9.71 -13.38 1.48
N PRO A 83 10.42 -12.68 2.40
CA PRO A 83 10.33 -12.95 3.83
C PRO A 83 8.93 -12.74 4.42
N ILE A 84 8.20 -11.71 3.98
CA ILE A 84 6.84 -11.43 4.47
C ILE A 84 5.90 -12.57 4.10
N ILE A 85 5.90 -12.97 2.82
CA ILE A 85 5.06 -14.08 2.32
C ILE A 85 5.45 -15.39 3.00
N PHE A 86 6.74 -15.65 3.19
CA PHE A 86 7.21 -16.87 3.85
C PHE A 86 6.77 -16.92 5.32
N ASN A 87 6.88 -15.81 6.05
CA ASN A 87 6.41 -15.72 7.42
C ASN A 87 4.90 -15.95 7.52
N ALA A 88 4.11 -15.34 6.63
CA ALA A 88 2.67 -15.57 6.55
C ALA A 88 2.34 -17.05 6.27
N ALA A 89 3.05 -17.69 5.34
CA ALA A 89 2.84 -19.10 5.00
C ALA A 89 3.22 -20.07 6.14
N LEU A 90 4.21 -19.73 6.97
CA LEU A 90 4.62 -20.55 8.12
C LEU A 90 3.63 -20.50 9.29
N ILE A 91 2.90 -19.40 9.46
CA ILE A 91 1.88 -19.25 10.52
C ILE A 91 0.63 -20.10 10.22
N VAL A 92 0.41 -20.47 8.95
CA VAL A 92 -0.77 -21.25 8.54
C VAL A 92 -0.67 -22.71 8.99
N ASP A 93 -1.70 -23.18 9.70
CA ASP A 93 -1.83 -24.58 10.14
C ASP A 93 -2.02 -25.54 8.97
N LYS A 94 -1.02 -26.40 8.73
CA LYS A 94 -1.00 -27.37 7.62
C LYS A 94 -2.17 -28.35 7.64
N HIS A 95 -2.63 -28.76 8.84
CA HIS A 95 -3.73 -29.71 8.99
C HIS A 95 -5.07 -29.09 8.55
N THR A 96 -5.33 -27.85 8.99
CA THR A 96 -6.52 -27.08 8.62
C THR A 96 -6.48 -26.69 7.15
N PHE A 97 -5.33 -26.25 6.66
CA PHE A 97 -5.12 -25.93 5.24
C PHE A 97 -5.45 -27.11 4.32
N LYS A 98 -4.98 -28.32 4.65
CA LYS A 98 -5.27 -29.52 3.86
C LYS A 98 -6.75 -29.91 3.91
N LYS A 99 -7.41 -29.74 5.06
CA LYS A 99 -8.85 -30.02 5.22
C LYS A 99 -9.72 -29.06 4.40
N TYR A 100 -9.33 -27.81 4.28
CA TYR A 100 -10.06 -26.76 3.56
C TYR A 100 -9.40 -26.34 2.23
N ALA A 101 -8.54 -27.19 1.67
CA ALA A 101 -7.81 -26.88 0.44
C ALA A 101 -8.76 -26.54 -0.72
N GLY A 102 -9.85 -27.30 -0.89
CA GLY A 102 -10.84 -27.05 -1.95
C GLY A 102 -11.42 -25.63 -1.92
N PRO A 103 -12.06 -25.20 -0.81
CA PRO A 103 -12.53 -23.82 -0.64
C PRO A 103 -11.45 -22.76 -0.83
N ILE A 104 -10.23 -22.99 -0.32
CA ILE A 104 -9.10 -22.05 -0.48
C ILE A 104 -8.77 -21.88 -1.97
N PHE A 105 -8.61 -22.97 -2.72
CA PHE A 105 -8.31 -22.92 -4.15
C PHE A 105 -9.45 -22.28 -4.96
N LEU A 106 -10.70 -22.53 -4.59
CA LEU A 106 -11.87 -21.97 -5.26
C LEU A 106 -12.00 -20.46 -4.99
N LEU A 107 -11.73 -20.00 -3.77
CA LEU A 107 -11.74 -18.58 -3.47
C LEU A 107 -10.56 -17.85 -4.12
N ALA A 108 -9.37 -18.46 -4.09
CA ALA A 108 -8.13 -17.83 -4.57
C ALA A 108 -8.08 -17.67 -6.09
N PHE A 109 -8.48 -18.69 -6.87
CA PHE A 109 -8.38 -18.64 -8.33
C PHE A 109 -9.67 -18.10 -8.98
N PRO A 110 -10.77 -18.88 -9.10
CA PRO A 110 -11.96 -18.38 -9.78
C PRO A 110 -12.63 -17.25 -9.00
N GLY A 111 -12.56 -17.23 -7.67
CA GLY A 111 -13.08 -16.13 -6.85
C GLY A 111 -12.44 -14.77 -7.18
N THR A 112 -11.11 -14.69 -7.14
CA THR A 112 -10.36 -13.47 -7.52
C THR A 112 -10.58 -13.10 -8.98
N PHE A 113 -10.59 -14.07 -9.89
CA PHE A 113 -10.81 -13.81 -11.32
C PHE A 113 -12.21 -13.22 -11.59
N LEU A 114 -13.24 -13.78 -10.97
CA LEU A 114 -14.61 -13.25 -11.04
C LEU A 114 -14.71 -11.87 -10.40
N CYS A 115 -14.08 -11.65 -9.25
CA CYS A 115 -14.06 -10.36 -8.57
C CYS A 115 -13.41 -9.29 -9.45
N SER A 116 -12.23 -9.58 -10.03
CA SER A 116 -11.54 -8.71 -10.97
C SER A 116 -12.41 -8.32 -12.16
N PHE A 117 -13.11 -9.27 -12.78
CA PHE A 117 -14.02 -8.96 -13.88
C PHE A 117 -15.21 -8.11 -13.44
N ILE A 118 -15.89 -8.50 -12.36
CA ILE A 118 -17.06 -7.77 -11.87
C ILE A 118 -16.68 -6.33 -11.53
N CYS A 119 -15.59 -6.12 -10.79
CA CYS A 119 -15.09 -4.79 -10.44
C CYS A 119 -14.67 -3.98 -11.69
N GLY A 120 -13.97 -4.60 -12.64
CA GLY A 120 -13.54 -3.93 -13.87
C GLY A 120 -14.70 -3.54 -14.79
N TYR A 121 -15.67 -4.44 -15.01
CA TYR A 121 -16.87 -4.14 -15.79
C TYR A 121 -17.77 -3.12 -15.10
N LEU A 122 -17.88 -3.17 -13.78
CA LEU A 122 -18.64 -2.19 -13.01
C LEU A 122 -18.02 -0.80 -13.11
N LEU A 123 -16.68 -0.70 -13.04
CA LEU A 123 -15.98 0.57 -13.27
C LEU A 123 -16.19 1.09 -14.70
N TYR A 124 -16.07 0.22 -15.71
CA TYR A 124 -16.33 0.58 -17.10
C TYR A 124 -17.77 1.07 -17.32
N GLY A 125 -18.75 0.37 -16.73
CA GLY A 125 -20.15 0.78 -16.78
C GLY A 125 -20.43 2.09 -16.05
N LEU A 126 -19.79 2.31 -14.90
CA LEU A 126 -19.89 3.57 -14.15
C LEU A 126 -19.26 4.73 -14.92
N ALA A 127 -18.10 4.51 -15.55
CA ALA A 127 -17.44 5.50 -16.38
C ALA A 127 -18.30 5.89 -17.59
N TYR A 128 -19.00 4.93 -18.21
CA TYR A 128 -19.94 5.23 -19.29
C TYR A 128 -21.22 5.94 -18.81
N ALA A 129 -21.70 5.63 -17.60
CA ALA A 129 -22.94 6.20 -17.06
C ALA A 129 -22.77 7.60 -16.43
N PHE A 130 -21.64 7.87 -15.79
CA PHE A 130 -21.36 9.11 -15.06
C PHE A 130 -20.28 9.99 -15.71
N GLY A 131 -19.52 9.46 -16.68
CA GLY A 131 -18.53 10.22 -17.40
C GLY A 131 -19.17 11.21 -18.36
N ASP A 132 -18.77 12.47 -18.28
CA ASP A 132 -18.87 13.37 -19.43
C ASP A 132 -18.23 12.67 -20.65
N ARG A 133 -18.74 12.92 -21.85
CA ARG A 133 -18.42 12.21 -23.11
C ARG A 133 -16.93 12.21 -23.55
N CYS A 134 -16.00 12.64 -22.70
CA CYS A 134 -14.58 12.81 -22.97
C CYS A 134 -13.66 11.83 -22.21
N ILE A 135 -14.19 10.91 -21.39
CA ILE A 135 -13.38 9.89 -20.72
C ILE A 135 -13.52 8.57 -21.47
N ASP A 136 -12.74 8.41 -22.54
CA ASP A 136 -12.61 7.14 -23.25
C ASP A 136 -11.71 6.20 -22.42
N LEU A 137 -12.28 5.56 -21.39
CA LEU A 137 -11.55 4.58 -20.59
C LEU A 137 -11.53 3.23 -21.35
N PRO A 138 -10.38 2.77 -21.86
CA PRO A 138 -10.33 1.50 -22.55
C PRO A 138 -10.60 0.36 -21.58
N ILE A 139 -11.29 -0.68 -22.05
CA ILE A 139 -11.69 -1.81 -21.21
C ILE A 139 -10.50 -2.51 -20.55
N ILE A 140 -9.31 -2.47 -21.16
CA ILE A 140 -8.09 -3.04 -20.61
C ILE A 140 -7.64 -2.30 -19.34
N GLU A 141 -7.79 -0.97 -19.28
CA GLU A 141 -7.43 -0.16 -18.09
C GLU A 141 -8.42 -0.40 -16.96
N ALA A 142 -9.72 -0.46 -17.28
CA ALA A 142 -10.75 -0.80 -16.30
C ALA A 142 -10.53 -2.21 -15.72
N LEU A 143 -10.15 -3.19 -16.56
CA LEU A 143 -9.85 -4.54 -16.12
C LEU A 143 -8.56 -4.59 -15.29
N THR A 144 -7.54 -3.81 -15.64
CA THR A 144 -6.28 -3.71 -14.87
C THR A 144 -6.55 -3.13 -13.47
N TRP A 145 -7.42 -2.12 -13.36
CA TRP A 145 -7.88 -1.61 -12.08
C TRP A 145 -8.67 -2.66 -11.29
N GLY A 146 -9.56 -3.40 -11.94
CA GLY A 146 -10.30 -4.51 -11.33
C GLY A 146 -9.35 -5.58 -10.77
N ALA A 147 -8.30 -5.92 -11.50
CA ALA A 147 -7.29 -6.88 -11.06
C ALA A 147 -6.49 -6.37 -9.85
N LEU A 148 -6.14 -5.08 -9.85
CA LEU A 148 -5.40 -4.43 -8.78
C LEU A 148 -6.19 -4.42 -7.46
N ILE A 149 -7.48 -4.06 -7.51
CA ILE A 149 -8.35 -4.03 -6.32
C ILE A 149 -8.75 -5.43 -5.85
N SER A 150 -8.85 -6.39 -6.77
CA SER A 150 -9.21 -7.76 -6.42
C SER A 150 -8.09 -8.52 -5.73
N SER A 151 -6.84 -8.05 -5.76
CA SER A 151 -5.74 -8.70 -5.07
C SER A 151 -5.98 -8.69 -3.55
N ILE A 152 -5.97 -9.88 -2.94
CA ILE A 152 -6.23 -10.05 -1.50
C ILE A 152 -4.90 -10.27 -0.78
N ASP A 153 -4.56 -9.35 0.14
CA ASP A 153 -3.51 -9.55 1.13
C ASP A 153 -4.15 -10.02 2.47
N PRO A 154 -3.79 -11.22 2.98
CA PRO A 154 -4.37 -11.79 4.20
C PRO A 154 -3.83 -11.19 5.51
#